data_AF-A0A7V8Y8I9-F1
#
_entry.id   AF-A0A7V8Y8I9-F1
#
_cell.length_a   1.000
_cell.length_b   1.000
_cell.length_c   1.000
_cell.angle_alpha   90.00
_cell.angle_beta   90.00
_cell.angle_gamma   90.00
#
_symmetry.space_group_name_H-M   'P 1'
#
loop_
_entity.id
_entity.type
_entity.pdbx_description
1 polymer ?
#
loop_
_entity_poly.entity_id
_entity_poly.type
_entity_poly.pdbx_seq_one_letter_code
_entity_poly.pdbx_strand_id
1 'polypeptide(L)' 'MQPRKAGDGLFVARQAFATLLNGETVIVQPGQVVDANDPILKGRRELFDDFAPKIRKYPGQRVEQAT' A
#
# COMPACT_ATOMS: atom_id res chain seq x y z
N MET A 1 22.08 8.13 -0.45
CA MET A 1 20.68 7.67 -0.43
C MET A 1 19.84 8.83 0.10
N GLN A 2 18.93 9.40 -0.70
CA GLN A 2 18.10 10.52 -0.24
C GLN A 2 17.07 10.02 0.78
N PRO A 3 16.79 10.77 1.86
CA PRO A 3 15.75 10.42 2.83
C PRO A 3 14.37 10.58 2.19
N ARG A 4 13.59 9.49 2.15
CA ARG A 4 12.18 9.53 1.70
C ARG A 4 11.41 10.44 2.65
N LYS A 5 10.74 11.47 2.10
CA LYS A 5 9.91 12.39 2.88
C LYS A 5 8.74 11.61 3.47
N ALA A 6 8.33 11.97 4.70
CA ALA A 6 7.11 11.49 5.32
C ALA A 6 5.91 11.84 4.40
N GLY A 7 5.49 10.87 3.59
CA GLY A 7 4.57 11.08 2.47
C GLY A 7 4.58 9.94 1.45
N ASP A 8 5.65 9.14 1.37
CA ASP A 8 5.78 7.99 0.46
C ASP A 8 5.20 6.68 1.05
N GLY A 9 4.00 6.74 1.63
CA GLY A 9 3.32 5.57 2.18
C GLY A 9 2.47 4.85 1.12
N LEU A 10 2.46 3.52 1.13
CA LEU A 10 1.45 2.74 0.40
C LEU A 10 0.31 2.41 1.35
N PHE A 11 -0.91 2.36 0.84
CA PHE A 11 -2.11 2.01 1.60
C PHE A 11 -2.81 0.83 0.94
N VAL A 12 -3.35 -0.08 1.73
CA VAL A 12 -4.07 -1.26 1.23
C VAL A 12 -5.53 -1.21 1.65
N ALA A 13 -6.44 -1.35 0.70
CA ALA A 13 -7.87 -1.32 0.97
C ALA A 13 -8.29 -2.53 1.82
N ARG A 14 -9.03 -2.28 2.90
CA ARG A 14 -9.50 -3.33 3.84
C ARG A 14 -10.79 -4.01 3.36
N GLN A 15 -11.59 -3.28 2.60
CA GLN A 15 -12.90 -3.71 2.13
C GLN A 15 -13.22 -3.14 0.75
N ALA A 16 -14.17 -3.77 0.06
CA ALA A 16 -14.63 -3.32 -1.23
C ALA A 16 -15.53 -2.08 -1.08
N PHE A 17 -15.36 -1.09 -1.94
CA PHE A 17 -16.30 0.02 -2.05
C PHE A 17 -16.28 0.64 -3.45
N ALA A 18 -17.38 1.26 -3.84
CA ALA A 18 -17.47 2.05 -5.06
C ALA A 18 -17.44 3.54 -4.73
N THR A 19 -16.78 4.34 -5.56
CA THR A 19 -16.78 5.80 -5.40
C THR A 19 -16.68 6.51 -6.74
N LEU A 20 -17.09 7.78 -6.78
CA LEU A 20 -16.91 8.63 -7.93
C LEU A 20 -15.58 9.38 -7.79
N LEU A 21 -14.71 9.23 -8.78
CA LEU A 21 -13.44 9.92 -8.88
C LEU A 21 -13.38 10.61 -10.24
N ASN A 22 -13.27 11.94 -10.26
CA ASN A 22 -13.23 12.73 -11.50
C ASN A 22 -14.41 12.47 -12.48
N GLY A 23 -15.58 12.12 -11.94
CA GLY A 23 -16.77 11.81 -12.74
C GLY A 23 -16.88 10.35 -13.19
N GLU A 24 -15.89 9.52 -12.91
CA GLU A 24 -15.90 8.10 -13.21
C GLU A 24 -16.15 7.26 -11.97
N THR A 25 -16.88 6.16 -12.14
CA THR A 25 -17.10 5.21 -11.04
C THR A 25 -15.89 4.29 -10.93
N VAL A 26 -15.20 4.37 -9.80
CA VAL A 26 -14.07 3.52 -9.45
C VAL A 26 -14.52 2.52 -8.40
N ILE A 27 -14.23 1.24 -8.64
CA ILE A 27 -14.48 0.16 -7.68
C ILE A 27 -13.14 -0.22 -7.07
N VAL A 28 -13.00 -0.04 -5.77
CA VAL A 28 -11.82 -0.43 -5.00
C VAL A 28 -12.08 -1.81 -4.42
N GLN A 29 -11.16 -2.73 -4.64
CA GLN A 29 -11.24 -4.10 -4.12
C GLN A 29 -10.41 -4.27 -2.84
N PRO A 30 -10.78 -5.20 -1.93
CA PRO A 30 -9.95 -5.54 -0.79
C PRO A 30 -8.56 -6.00 -1.26
N GLY A 31 -7.51 -5.54 -0.59
CA GLY A 31 -6.12 -5.85 -0.96
C GLY A 31 -5.55 -4.95 -2.07
N GLN A 32 -6.36 -4.08 -2.69
CA GLN A 32 -5.85 -3.11 -3.66
C GLN A 32 -4.93 -2.10 -2.98
N VAL A 33 -3.75 -1.89 -3.57
CA VAL A 33 -2.73 -0.98 -3.05
C VAL A 33 -2.80 0.35 -3.80
N VAL A 34 -2.77 1.46 -3.05
CA VAL A 34 -2.80 2.83 -3.57
C VAL A 34 -1.72 3.67 -2.89
N ASP A 35 -1.31 4.76 -3.55
CA ASP A 35 -0.33 5.69 -3.01
C ASP A 35 -0.95 6.62 -1.95
N ALA A 36 -0.16 7.12 -1.00
CA ALA A 36 -0.58 8.08 0.01
C ALA A 36 -1.21 9.37 -0.54
N ASN A 37 -0.83 9.74 -1.76
CA ASN A 37 -1.33 10.91 -2.47
C ASN A 37 -2.53 10.61 -3.38
N ASP A 38 -2.99 9.36 -3.43
CA ASP A 38 -4.12 8.97 -4.26
C ASP A 38 -5.40 9.66 -3.76
N PRO A 39 -6.14 10.37 -4.63
CA PRO A 39 -7.37 11.06 -4.25
C PRO A 39 -8.45 10.14 -3.67
N ILE A 40 -8.37 8.82 -3.92
CA ILE A 40 -9.26 7.83 -3.32
C ILE A 40 -9.20 7.83 -1.78
N LEU A 41 -8.04 8.16 -1.19
CA LEU A 41 -7.80 8.20 0.26
C LEU A 41 -8.41 9.42 0.93
N LYS A 42 -8.72 10.48 0.17
CA LYS A 42 -9.20 11.76 0.73
C LYS A 42 -10.55 11.55 1.42
N GLY A 43 -10.55 11.69 2.75
CA GLY A 43 -11.74 11.46 3.60
C GLY A 43 -12.11 9.98 3.78
N ARG A 44 -11.27 9.04 3.35
CA ARG A 44 -11.55 7.59 3.41
C ARG A 44 -10.37 6.77 3.94
N ARG A 45 -9.37 7.41 4.57
CA ARG A 45 -8.19 6.72 5.10
C ARG A 45 -8.51 5.56 6.04
N GLU A 46 -9.61 5.64 6.79
CA GLU A 46 -10.08 4.56 7.69
C GLU A 46 -10.44 3.25 6.97
N LEU A 47 -10.70 3.31 5.66
CA LEU A 47 -10.98 2.14 4.82
C LEU A 47 -9.72 1.42 4.34
N PHE A 48 -8.54 1.97 4.67
CA PHE A 48 -7.25 1.47 4.25
C PHE A 48 -6.35 1.22 5.46
N ASP A 49 -5.50 0.20 5.37
CA ASP A 49 -4.41 -0.01 6.31
C ASP A 49 -3.11 0.56 5.71
N ASP A 50 -2.18 1.03 6.55
CA ASP A 50 -0.82 1.33 6.12
C ASP A 50 -0.19 0.04 5.56
N PHE A 51 0.10 0.04 4.25
CA PHE A 51 0.88 -1.00 3.63
C PHE A 51 2.35 -0.74 3.96
N ALA A 52 2.72 -1.08 5.20
CA ALA A 52 4.11 -1.33 5.50
C ALA A 52 4.49 -2.55 4.65
N PRO A 53 5.36 -2.42 3.62
CA PRO A 53 5.91 -3.61 2.99
C PRO A 53 6.49 -4.40 4.15
N LYS A 54 5.92 -5.57 4.44
CA LYS A 54 6.56 -6.53 5.32
C LYS A 54 7.87 -6.82 4.62
N ILE A 55 8.92 -6.08 4.97
CA ILE A 55 10.29 -6.47 4.75
C ILE A 55 10.30 -7.80 5.48
N ARG A 56 10.08 -8.89 4.74
CA ARG A 56 10.50 -10.22 5.14
C ARG A 56 12.02 -10.07 5.24
N LYS A 57 12.50 -9.52 6.36
CA LYS A 57 13.74 -9.95 6.96
C LYS A 57 13.48 -11.41 7.24
N TYR A 58 13.76 -12.28 6.27
CA TYR A 58 13.96 -13.68 6.56
C TYR A 58 15.12 -13.71 7.54
N PRO A 59 14.91 -14.01 8.83
CA PRO A 59 16.02 -14.34 9.69
C PRO A 59 16.39 -15.78 9.33
N GLY A 60 17.34 -15.95 8.41
CA GLY A 60 18.05 -17.23 8.29
C GLY A 60 17.88 -18.06 7.01
N GLN A 61 17.98 -17.46 5.82
CA GLN A 61 18.41 -18.27 4.67
C GLN A 61 19.95 -18.28 4.63
N ARG A 62 20.57 -19.17 5.41
CA ARG A 62 21.86 -19.74 5.02
C ARG A 62 21.55 -20.71 3.88
N VAL A 63 21.98 -20.39 2.67
CA VAL A 63 22.19 -21.37 1.61
C VAL A 63 23.62 -21.23 1.12
N GLU A 64 24.37 -22.32 1.33
CA GLU A 64 25.72 -22.68 0.92
C GLU A 64 26.44 -21.80 -0.11
N GLN A 65 27.64 -21.33 0.26
CA GLN A 65 28.77 -21.37 -0.68
C GLN A 65 29.50 -22.70 -0.44
N ALA A 66 29.21 -23.67 -1.31
CA ALA A 66 30.09 -24.80 -1.54
C ALA A 66 30.77 -24.58 -2.89
N THR A 67 32.03 -24.12 -2.86
CA THR A 67 33.13 -24.43 -3.78
C THR A 67 34.38 -23.75 -3.26
#